data_AF-A0A386B073-F1
#
_entry.id   AF-A0A386B073-F1
#
_cell.length_a   1.000
_cell.length_b   1.000
_cell.length_c   1.000
_cell.angle_alpha   90.00
_cell.angle_beta   90.00
_cell.angle_gamma   90.00
#
_symmetry.space_group_name_H-M   'P 1'
#
loop_
_entity.id
_entity.type
_entity.pdbx_description
1 polymer ?
#
loop_
_entity_poly.entity_id
_entity_poly.type
_entity_poly.pdbx_seq_one_letter_code
_entity_poly.pdbx_strand_id
1 'polypeptide(L)'
;MNEQIGWIPRSIIRTFQRFFKQIGFQTDLFAIYEFRVSRYFAIASVQCILFLILCPWIFQFLIKMLVFKWLKGSSLIWLPVFLNFHQQEQALEQLHHLDAQIYFDTLLNFSENSNSASINQTAEFFSNQSLHIITNWISDVTTLIFFLFLLLFSKPQIIIFKTFFIESVFSLSETTKCFFLIFLLDLLVGFHSSKSWQVFLQFVIDHFGFQINPNFVYFFISTFPVMLDTIFKYWIFRYLNKISPSTVATYQAMIE
;
A
#
# COMPACT_ATOMS: atom_id res chain seq x y z
N MET A 1 29.86 -11.38 -16.74
CA MET A 1 30.50 -10.73 -15.58
C MET A 1 30.18 -9.25 -15.63
N ASN A 2 29.23 -8.79 -14.83
CA ASN A 2 29.00 -7.37 -14.55
C ASN A 2 28.21 -7.31 -13.24
N GLU A 3 28.95 -7.41 -12.13
CA GLU A 3 28.41 -7.16 -10.80
C GLU A 3 28.45 -5.65 -10.54
N GLN A 4 27.36 -4.94 -10.82
CA GLN A 4 27.12 -3.62 -10.23
C GLN A 4 26.50 -3.82 -8.85
N ILE A 5 27.38 -4.03 -7.87
CA ILE A 5 27.05 -4.15 -6.44
C ILE A 5 26.84 -2.75 -5.86
N GLY A 6 25.92 -2.67 -4.90
CA GLY A 6 25.67 -1.48 -4.11
C GLY A 6 26.95 -0.88 -3.53
N TRP A 7 26.90 0.43 -3.31
CA TRP A 7 28.01 1.35 -3.04
C TRP A 7 28.84 1.09 -1.77
N ILE A 8 28.74 -0.08 -1.14
CA ILE A 8 29.64 -0.52 -0.08
C ILE A 8 30.26 -1.83 -0.56
N PRO A 9 31.46 -1.79 -1.16
CA PRO A 9 32.10 -3.00 -1.64
C PRO A 9 32.47 -3.88 -0.43
N ARG A 10 32.18 -5.18 -0.53
CA ARG A 10 32.59 -6.23 0.44
C ARG A 10 34.10 -6.17 0.77
N SER A 11 34.90 -5.52 -0.08
CA SER A 11 36.31 -5.24 0.18
C SER A 11 36.52 -4.44 1.45
N ILE A 12 35.68 -3.47 1.81
CA ILE A 12 35.86 -2.61 2.99
C ILE A 12 35.80 -3.44 4.27
N ILE A 13 34.77 -4.28 4.43
CA ILE A 13 34.65 -5.20 5.58
C ILE A 13 35.88 -6.12 5.65
N ARG A 14 36.32 -6.66 4.51
CA ARG A 14 37.41 -7.63 4.44
C ARG A 14 38.78 -6.98 4.68
N THR A 15 38.99 -5.73 4.25
CA THR A 15 40.18 -4.93 4.57
C THR A 15 40.20 -4.51 6.03
N PHE A 16 39.06 -4.14 6.61
CA PHE A 16 38.96 -3.83 8.04
C PHE A 16 39.23 -5.08 8.90
N GLN A 17 38.68 -6.23 8.54
CA GLN A 17 38.99 -7.51 9.20
C GLN A 17 40.48 -7.86 9.13
N ARG A 18 41.13 -7.68 7.98
CA ARG A 18 42.58 -7.90 7.83
C ARG A 18 43.41 -6.90 8.64
N PHE A 19 43.01 -5.64 8.66
CA PHE A 19 43.66 -4.58 9.44
C PHE A 19 43.59 -4.85 10.94
N PHE A 20 42.41 -5.19 11.48
CA PHE A 20 42.24 -5.55 12.88
C PHE A 20 42.96 -6.84 13.26
N LYS A 21 43.00 -7.83 12.35
CA LYS A 21 43.79 -9.06 12.53
C LYS A 21 45.30 -8.79 12.53
N GLN A 22 45.77 -7.81 11.77
CA GLN A 22 47.18 -7.37 11.76
C GLN A 22 47.56 -6.53 12.98
N ILE A 23 46.59 -5.85 13.61
CA ILE A 23 46.83 -5.01 14.81
C ILE A 23 46.81 -5.81 16.12
N GLY A 24 46.49 -7.11 16.09
CA GLY A 24 46.63 -7.99 17.25
C GLY A 24 45.58 -7.77 18.34
N PHE A 25 44.40 -7.24 17.99
CA PHE A 25 43.28 -7.14 18.94
C PHE A 25 42.86 -8.55 19.42
N GLN A 26 42.76 -8.71 20.74
CA GLN A 26 42.19 -9.90 21.37
C GLN A 26 40.79 -10.19 20.80
N THR A 27 40.50 -11.46 20.54
CA THR A 27 39.26 -11.94 19.89
C THR A 27 37.98 -11.39 20.51
N ASP A 28 38.00 -11.15 21.82
CA ASP A 28 36.85 -10.67 22.59
C ASP A 28 36.49 -9.20 22.26
N LEU A 29 37.49 -8.34 22.06
CA LEU A 29 37.27 -6.94 21.68
C LEU A 29 36.74 -6.82 20.25
N PHE A 30 37.18 -7.70 19.36
CA PHE A 30 36.67 -7.77 17.99
C PHE A 30 35.20 -8.24 17.97
N ALA A 31 34.86 -9.27 18.74
CA ALA A 31 33.48 -9.74 18.87
C ALA A 31 32.54 -8.67 19.46
N ILE A 32 33.01 -7.92 20.47
CA ILE A 32 32.24 -6.80 21.05
C ILE A 32 32.02 -5.70 20.00
N TYR A 33 33.02 -5.40 19.17
CA TYR A 33 32.89 -4.40 18.11
C TYR A 33 31.89 -4.84 17.04
N GLU A 34 31.99 -6.07 16.54
CA GLU A 34 31.08 -6.64 15.54
C GLU A 34 29.62 -6.64 16.04
N PHE A 35 29.40 -7.04 17.29
CA PHE A 35 28.08 -6.98 17.92
C PHE A 35 27.52 -5.55 17.98
N ARG A 36 28.34 -4.56 18.35
CA ARG A 36 27.92 -3.15 18.40
C ARG A 36 27.53 -2.62 17.03
N VAL A 37 28.32 -2.96 16.00
CA VAL A 37 28.06 -2.55 14.62
C VAL A 37 26.78 -3.19 14.08
N SER A 38 26.60 -4.50 14.27
CA SER A 38 25.38 -5.22 13.89
C SER A 38 24.13 -4.63 14.55
N ARG A 39 24.21 -4.34 15.86
CA ARG A 39 23.11 -3.69 16.60
C ARG A 39 22.79 -2.30 16.05
N TYR A 40 23.79 -1.52 15.67
CA TYR A 40 23.58 -0.21 15.05
C TYR A 40 22.85 -0.34 13.71
N PHE A 41 23.28 -1.26 12.84
CA PHE A 41 22.60 -1.53 11.57
C PHE A 41 21.14 -1.98 11.77
N ALA A 42 20.89 -2.85 12.75
CA ALA A 42 19.54 -3.31 13.08
C ALA A 42 18.64 -2.16 13.53
N ILE A 43 19.09 -1.34 14.48
CA ILE A 43 18.32 -0.19 14.99
C ILE A 43 18.05 0.82 13.88
N ALA A 44 19.07 1.19 13.10
CA ALA A 44 18.94 2.13 11.99
C ALA A 44 17.98 1.61 10.90
N SER A 45 17.99 0.30 10.65
CA SER A 45 17.09 -0.36 9.70
C SER A 45 15.64 -0.34 10.16
N VAL A 46 15.39 -0.66 11.44
CA VAL A 46 14.04 -0.59 12.03
C VAL A 46 13.53 0.85 12.03
N GLN A 47 14.37 1.82 12.42
CA GLN A 47 14.01 3.24 12.37
C GLN A 47 13.69 3.70 10.95
N CYS A 48 14.45 3.24 9.95
CA CYS A 48 14.19 3.55 8.54
C CYS A 48 12.81 3.06 8.08
N ILE A 49 12.46 1.80 8.38
CA ILE A 49 11.15 1.23 8.03
C ILE A 49 10.02 2.00 8.73
N LEU A 50 10.16 2.24 10.03
CA LEU A 50 9.16 2.97 10.81
C LEU A 50 8.98 4.39 10.26
N PHE A 51 10.07 5.08 9.92
CA PHE A 51 10.01 6.42 9.33
C PHE A 51 9.33 6.41 7.96
N LEU A 52 9.68 5.44 7.10
CA LEU A 52 9.11 5.30 5.75
C LEU A 52 7.60 4.98 5.75
N ILE A 53 7.10 4.33 6.80
CA ILE A 53 5.68 3.98 6.93
C ILE A 53 4.90 5.08 7.65
N LEU A 54 5.39 5.54 8.81
CA LEU A 54 4.66 6.48 9.65
C LEU A 54 4.63 7.90 9.05
N CYS A 55 5.73 8.35 8.42
CA CYS A 55 5.82 9.72 7.95
C CYS A 55 4.82 10.02 6.80
N PRO A 56 4.72 9.20 5.73
CA PRO A 56 3.70 9.41 4.69
C PRO A 56 2.27 9.28 5.22
N TRP A 57 2.03 8.37 6.18
CA TRP A 57 0.71 8.17 6.77
C TRP A 57 0.25 9.38 7.57
N ILE A 58 1.12 9.92 8.44
CA ILE A 58 0.85 11.16 9.19
C ILE A 58 0.64 12.33 8.22
N PHE A 59 1.47 12.43 7.18
CA PHE A 59 1.36 13.48 6.17
C PHE A 59 0.02 13.41 5.41
N GLN A 60 -0.40 12.22 4.95
CA GLN A 60 -1.72 12.01 4.32
C GLN A 60 -2.84 12.47 5.23
N PHE A 61 -2.81 12.08 6.51
CA PHE A 61 -3.85 12.46 7.46
C PHE A 61 -3.94 13.99 7.62
N LEU A 62 -2.80 14.67 7.77
CA LEU A 62 -2.73 16.12 7.93
C LEU A 62 -3.18 16.86 6.65
N ILE A 63 -2.69 16.45 5.49
CA ILE A 63 -3.06 17.06 4.20
C ILE A 63 -4.55 16.87 3.92
N LYS A 64 -5.09 15.66 4.11
CA LYS A 64 -6.52 15.39 3.91
C LYS A 64 -7.38 16.28 4.80
N MET A 65 -7.02 16.44 6.07
CA MET A 65 -7.72 17.36 6.98
C MET A 65 -7.63 18.82 6.54
N LEU A 66 -6.45 19.27 6.09
CA LEU A 66 -6.22 20.65 5.65
C LEU A 66 -7.00 20.96 4.37
N VAL A 67 -6.89 20.10 3.36
CA VAL A 67 -7.56 20.22 2.06
C VAL A 67 -9.07 20.21 2.24
N PHE A 68 -9.61 19.30 3.06
CA PHE A 68 -11.05 19.24 3.31
C PHE A 68 -11.58 20.53 3.96
N LYS A 69 -10.88 21.05 4.98
CA LYS A 69 -11.26 22.32 5.64
C LYS A 69 -11.16 23.50 4.68
N TRP A 70 -10.11 23.56 3.88
CA TRP A 70 -9.90 24.63 2.90
C TRP A 70 -10.97 24.61 1.80
N LEU A 71 -11.30 23.43 1.27
CA LEU A 71 -12.32 23.26 0.23
C LEU A 71 -13.71 23.62 0.77
N LYS A 72 -14.03 23.25 2.02
CA LYS A 72 -15.29 23.62 2.67
C LYS A 72 -15.38 25.13 3.00
N GLY A 73 -14.27 25.75 3.42
CA GLY A 73 -14.24 27.16 3.84
C GLY A 73 -14.12 28.17 2.69
N SER A 74 -13.59 27.78 1.54
CA SER A 74 -13.32 28.67 0.40
C SER A 74 -14.55 29.12 -0.39
N SER A 75 -15.77 28.88 0.09
CA SER A 75 -17.03 29.16 -0.64
C SER A 75 -17.12 28.50 -2.03
N LEU A 76 -16.30 27.48 -2.31
CA LEU A 76 -16.46 26.54 -3.42
C LEU A 76 -17.68 25.61 -3.26
N ILE A 77 -18.52 25.88 -2.27
CA ILE A 77 -19.82 25.24 -1.99
C ILE A 77 -20.76 25.33 -3.22
N TRP A 78 -20.49 26.28 -4.13
CA TRP A 78 -21.25 26.51 -5.36
C TRP A 78 -20.62 25.93 -6.63
N LEU A 79 -19.75 24.91 -6.56
CA LEU A 79 -19.52 24.09 -7.76
C LEU A 79 -20.73 23.17 -7.92
N PRO A 80 -21.58 23.37 -8.95
CA PRO A 80 -22.66 22.44 -9.26
C PRO A 80 -22.04 21.24 -9.97
N VAL A 81 -21.27 20.42 -9.26
CA VAL A 81 -20.49 19.40 -9.96
C VAL A 81 -20.59 18.11 -9.19
N PHE A 82 -21.64 17.36 -9.52
CA PHE A 82 -21.49 15.92 -9.60
C PHE A 82 -20.24 15.66 -10.44
N LEU A 83 -19.17 15.19 -9.79
CA LEU A 83 -17.88 14.99 -10.44
C LEU A 83 -17.89 13.82 -11.42
N ASN A 84 -18.82 12.90 -11.20
CA ASN A 84 -18.97 11.70 -12.00
C ASN A 84 -20.42 11.56 -12.46
N PHE A 85 -20.60 11.21 -13.73
CA PHE A 85 -21.89 10.88 -14.34
C PHE A 85 -22.66 9.84 -13.52
N HIS A 86 -21.97 8.88 -12.92
CA HIS A 86 -22.58 7.89 -12.05
C HIS A 86 -23.09 8.44 -10.73
N GLN A 87 -22.33 9.33 -10.09
CA GLN A 87 -22.79 9.97 -8.85
C GLN A 87 -24.02 10.83 -9.12
N GLN A 88 -24.06 11.44 -10.29
CA GLN A 88 -25.24 12.15 -10.77
C GLN A 88 -26.42 11.20 -10.99
N GLU A 89 -26.21 10.07 -11.69
CA GLU A 89 -27.24 9.07 -11.96
C GLU A 89 -27.82 8.48 -10.67
N GLN A 90 -26.97 8.10 -9.73
CA GLN A 90 -27.38 7.61 -8.40
C GLN A 90 -28.12 8.67 -7.59
N ALA A 91 -27.64 9.92 -7.61
CA ALA A 91 -28.32 11.01 -6.92
C ALA A 91 -29.69 11.29 -7.53
N LEU A 92 -29.79 11.21 -8.85
CA LEU A 92 -31.02 11.44 -9.60
C LEU A 92 -32.02 10.30 -9.34
N GLU A 93 -31.57 9.04 -9.33
CA GLU A 93 -32.40 7.88 -8.95
C GLU A 93 -32.92 7.99 -7.50
N GLN A 94 -32.06 8.37 -6.55
CA GLN A 94 -32.47 8.60 -5.17
C GLN A 94 -33.45 9.76 -5.03
N LEU A 95 -33.22 10.87 -5.74
CA LEU A 95 -34.15 11.99 -5.79
C LEU A 95 -35.50 11.58 -6.39
N HIS A 96 -35.51 10.79 -7.46
CA HIS A 96 -36.75 10.25 -8.03
C HIS A 96 -37.51 9.35 -7.06
N HIS A 97 -36.81 8.49 -6.31
CA HIS A 97 -37.44 7.67 -5.28
C HIS A 97 -38.04 8.52 -4.15
N LEU A 98 -37.33 9.57 -3.72
CA LEU A 98 -37.83 10.50 -2.72
C LEU A 98 -39.03 11.30 -3.23
N ASP A 99 -38.97 11.81 -4.46
CA ASP A 99 -40.09 12.51 -5.10
C ASP A 99 -41.32 11.61 -5.22
N ALA A 100 -41.12 10.33 -5.58
CA ALA A 100 -42.19 9.34 -5.65
C ALA A 100 -42.81 9.04 -4.26
N GLN A 101 -41.98 8.95 -3.22
CA GLN A 101 -42.45 8.80 -1.83
C GLN A 101 -43.24 10.03 -1.37
N ILE A 102 -42.71 11.23 -1.62
CA ILE A 102 -43.38 12.50 -1.30
C ILE A 102 -44.73 12.57 -2.02
N TYR A 103 -44.76 12.27 -3.32
CA TYR A 103 -46.00 12.25 -4.09
C TYR A 103 -47.01 11.25 -3.51
N PHE A 104 -46.57 10.05 -3.14
CA PHE A 104 -47.43 9.05 -2.51
C PHE A 104 -47.98 9.53 -1.15
N ASP A 105 -47.15 10.14 -0.31
CA ASP A 105 -47.56 10.65 1.00
C ASP A 105 -48.54 11.82 0.89
N THR A 106 -48.39 12.67 -0.14
CA THR A 106 -49.37 13.75 -0.43
C THR A 106 -50.74 13.19 -0.80
N LEU A 107 -50.80 12.08 -1.55
CA LEU A 107 -52.06 11.38 -1.87
C LEU A 107 -52.71 10.76 -0.61
N LEU A 108 -51.93 10.46 0.41
CA LEU A 108 -52.39 9.89 1.68
C LEU A 108 -52.75 10.95 2.75
N ASN A 109 -52.73 12.25 2.43
CA ASN A 109 -52.99 13.37 3.36
C ASN A 109 -52.05 13.42 4.59
N PHE A 110 -50.84 12.84 4.51
CA PHE A 110 -49.81 13.07 5.52
C PHE A 110 -49.11 14.41 5.23
N SER A 111 -49.00 15.28 6.25
CA SER A 111 -48.62 16.69 6.14
C SER A 111 -47.26 16.99 5.47
N GLU A 112 -47.20 18.11 4.74
CA GLU A 112 -46.12 18.57 3.83
C GLU A 112 -44.79 19.03 4.48
N ASN A 113 -44.67 19.12 5.81
CA ASN A 113 -43.57 19.87 6.43
C ASN A 113 -42.20 19.17 6.49
N SER A 114 -42.10 17.86 6.22
CA SER A 114 -40.82 17.11 6.27
C SER A 114 -40.09 17.01 4.93
N ASN A 115 -40.73 17.39 3.82
CA ASN A 115 -40.34 16.90 2.49
C ASN A 115 -39.29 17.78 1.79
N SER A 116 -39.24 19.08 2.09
CA SER A 116 -38.17 19.96 1.59
C SER A 116 -36.84 19.75 2.32
N ALA A 117 -36.89 19.29 3.58
CA ALA A 117 -35.72 19.00 4.38
C ALA A 117 -34.99 17.75 3.89
N SER A 118 -35.71 16.69 3.48
CA SER A 118 -35.10 15.45 2.98
C SER A 118 -34.39 15.66 1.64
N ILE A 119 -34.97 16.44 0.72
CA ILE A 119 -34.35 16.79 -0.56
C ILE A 119 -33.05 17.56 -0.34
N ASN A 120 -33.06 18.57 0.55
CA ASN A 120 -31.86 19.35 0.88
C ASN A 120 -30.76 18.49 1.53
N GLN A 121 -31.14 17.58 2.44
CA GLN A 121 -30.19 16.64 3.06
C GLN A 121 -29.54 15.71 2.03
N THR A 122 -30.31 15.26 1.03
CA THR A 122 -29.82 14.38 -0.02
C THR A 122 -28.84 15.12 -0.93
N ALA A 123 -29.18 16.36 -1.31
CA ALA A 123 -28.27 17.23 -2.06
C ALA A 123 -26.97 17.54 -1.29
N GLU A 124 -27.06 17.80 0.01
CA GLU A 124 -25.88 18.04 0.86
C GLU A 124 -25.01 16.79 1.01
N PHE A 125 -25.62 15.60 1.10
CA PHE A 125 -24.89 14.33 1.15
C PHE A 125 -24.03 14.11 -0.10
N PHE A 126 -24.61 14.25 -1.29
CA PHE A 126 -23.88 14.06 -2.55
C PHE A 126 -22.83 15.14 -2.80
N SER A 127 -23.10 16.37 -2.36
CA SER A 127 -22.10 17.46 -2.39
C SER A 127 -20.91 17.12 -1.48
N ASN A 128 -21.15 16.69 -0.24
CA ASN A 128 -20.09 16.26 0.68
C ASN A 128 -19.31 15.04 0.14
N GLN A 129 -19.99 14.08 -0.48
CA GLN A 129 -19.35 12.92 -1.09
C GLN A 129 -18.41 13.33 -2.25
N SER A 130 -18.86 14.27 -3.08
CA SER A 130 -18.05 14.83 -4.17
C SER A 130 -16.81 15.56 -3.62
N LEU A 131 -16.97 16.36 -2.57
CA LEU A 131 -15.85 17.01 -1.87
C LEU A 131 -14.86 15.99 -1.29
N HIS A 132 -15.34 14.87 -0.74
CA HIS A 132 -14.49 13.80 -0.24
C HIS A 132 -13.64 13.16 -1.34
N ILE A 133 -14.22 12.91 -2.52
CA ILE A 133 -13.48 12.36 -3.67
C ILE A 133 -12.39 13.32 -4.13
N ILE A 134 -12.70 14.62 -4.31
CA ILE A 134 -11.69 15.63 -4.70
C ILE A 134 -10.56 15.66 -3.65
N THR A 135 -10.94 15.67 -2.37
CA THR A 135 -9.97 15.69 -1.27
C THR A 135 -9.07 14.45 -1.32
N ASN A 136 -9.62 13.27 -1.58
CA ASN A 136 -8.85 12.04 -1.75
C ASN A 136 -7.85 12.16 -2.90
N TRP A 137 -8.29 12.59 -4.08
CA TRP A 137 -7.42 12.78 -5.25
C TRP A 137 -6.25 13.74 -4.97
N ILE A 138 -6.55 14.93 -4.44
CA ILE A 138 -5.52 15.94 -4.13
C ILE A 138 -4.56 15.41 -3.06
N SER A 139 -5.11 14.79 -2.00
CA SER A 139 -4.31 14.24 -0.91
C SER A 139 -3.39 13.13 -1.42
N ASP A 140 -3.89 12.19 -2.22
CA ASP A 140 -3.09 11.07 -2.72
C ASP A 140 -1.98 11.51 -3.67
N VAL A 141 -2.25 12.46 -4.56
CA VAL A 141 -1.23 12.99 -5.47
C VAL A 141 -0.14 13.72 -4.67
N THR A 142 -0.53 14.57 -3.72
CA THR A 142 0.43 15.31 -2.89
C THR A 142 1.24 14.39 -2.00
N THR A 143 0.64 13.32 -1.45
CA THR A 143 1.37 12.34 -0.64
C THR A 143 2.25 11.42 -1.45
N LEU A 144 1.87 11.08 -2.69
CA LEU A 144 2.75 10.38 -3.62
C LEU A 144 4.00 11.21 -3.90
N ILE A 145 3.84 12.50 -4.20
CA ILE A 145 4.97 13.42 -4.42
C ILE A 145 5.84 13.51 -3.16
N PHE A 146 5.23 13.68 -1.99
CA PHE A 146 5.94 13.70 -0.71
C PHE A 146 6.69 12.40 -0.44
N PHE A 147 6.08 11.24 -0.71
CA PHE A 147 6.71 9.95 -0.54
C PHE A 147 7.91 9.77 -1.48
N LEU A 148 7.79 10.17 -2.75
CA LEU A 148 8.91 10.18 -3.68
C LEU A 148 10.06 11.07 -3.19
N PHE A 149 9.74 12.27 -2.69
CA PHE A 149 10.73 13.16 -2.08
C PHE A 149 11.41 12.51 -0.87
N LEU A 150 10.62 11.89 0.01
CA LEU A 150 11.12 11.19 1.19
C LEU A 150 12.04 10.02 0.80
N LEU A 151 11.71 9.24 -0.23
CA LEU A 151 12.58 8.18 -0.76
C LEU A 151 13.91 8.70 -1.32
N LEU A 152 13.93 9.91 -1.89
CA LEU A 152 15.16 10.57 -2.37
C LEU A 152 16.00 11.11 -1.20
N PHE A 153 15.34 11.65 -0.18
CA PHE A 153 16.02 12.18 1.01
C PHE A 153 16.61 11.07 1.90
N SER A 154 15.87 9.98 2.09
CA SER A 154 16.27 8.84 2.95
C SER A 154 17.17 7.80 2.27
N LYS A 155 17.79 8.12 1.12
CA LYS A 155 18.68 7.19 0.38
C LYS A 155 19.75 6.52 1.25
N PRO A 156 20.49 7.23 2.14
CA PRO A 156 21.49 6.58 2.98
C PRO A 156 20.88 5.53 3.92
N GLN A 157 19.74 5.84 4.53
CA GLN A 157 19.02 4.95 5.45
C GLN A 157 18.46 3.72 4.73
N ILE A 158 17.99 3.89 3.49
CA ILE A 158 17.52 2.80 2.63
C ILE A 158 18.67 1.84 2.27
N ILE A 159 19.88 2.35 2.04
CA ILE A 159 21.06 1.50 1.75
C ILE A 159 21.45 0.67 2.97
N ILE A 160 21.43 1.27 4.16
CA ILE A 160 21.65 0.58 5.44
C ILE A 160 20.61 -0.53 5.60
N PHE A 161 19.32 -0.20 5.45
CA PHE A 161 18.22 -1.17 5.52
C PHE A 161 18.38 -2.32 4.51
N LYS A 162 18.68 -2.00 3.26
CA LYS A 162 18.91 -3.01 2.21
C LYS A 162 20.05 -3.95 2.59
N THR A 163 21.14 -3.41 3.12
CA THR A 163 22.32 -4.20 3.50
C THR A 163 21.98 -5.13 4.66
N PHE A 164 21.35 -4.60 5.71
CA PHE A 164 20.87 -5.39 6.85
C PHE A 164 19.87 -6.47 6.44
N PHE A 165 18.90 -6.15 5.58
CA PHE A 165 17.90 -7.11 5.10
C PHE A 165 18.55 -8.26 4.32
N ILE A 166 19.47 -7.93 3.40
CA ILE A 166 20.20 -8.92 2.63
C ILE A 166 21.02 -9.84 3.55
N GLU A 167 21.75 -9.28 4.50
CA GLU A 167 22.54 -10.04 5.48
C GLU A 167 21.65 -10.92 6.36
N SER A 168 20.51 -10.39 6.82
CA SER A 168 19.53 -11.13 7.60
C SER A 168 18.89 -12.28 6.83
N VAL A 169 18.64 -12.13 5.53
CA VAL A 169 18.09 -13.23 4.70
C VAL A 169 19.17 -14.27 4.42
N PHE A 170 20.42 -13.86 4.14
CA PHE A 170 21.50 -14.80 3.86
C PHE A 170 21.94 -15.62 5.09
N SER A 171 21.82 -15.07 6.30
CA SER A 171 22.16 -15.76 7.55
C SER A 171 21.17 -16.86 7.95
N LEU A 172 19.98 -16.91 7.34
CA LEU A 172 18.99 -17.95 7.58
C LEU A 172 19.43 -19.30 6.97
N SER A 173 18.88 -20.40 7.49
CA SER A 173 19.01 -21.71 6.84
C SER A 173 18.20 -21.76 5.54
N GLU A 174 18.61 -22.62 4.60
CA GLU A 174 17.90 -22.81 3.32
C GLU A 174 16.44 -23.21 3.51
N THR A 175 16.14 -24.00 4.54
CA THR A 175 14.77 -24.39 4.90
C THR A 175 13.92 -23.20 5.34
N THR A 176 14.45 -22.33 6.20
CA THR A 176 13.75 -21.14 6.69
C THR A 176 13.56 -20.10 5.58
N LYS A 177 14.52 -19.98 4.65
CA LYS A 177 14.36 -19.16 3.43
C LYS A 177 13.20 -19.66 2.59
N CYS A 178 13.12 -20.97 2.34
CA CYS A 178 12.01 -21.58 1.60
C CYS A 178 10.67 -21.37 2.32
N PHE A 179 10.62 -21.59 3.63
CA PHE A 179 9.43 -21.37 4.44
C PHE A 179 8.92 -19.94 4.35
N PHE A 180 9.77 -18.93 4.60
CA PHE A 180 9.36 -17.52 4.51
C PHE A 180 8.90 -17.14 3.09
N LEU A 181 9.52 -17.72 2.07
CA LEU A 181 9.15 -17.48 0.69
C LEU A 181 7.78 -18.08 0.35
N ILE A 182 7.48 -19.31 0.77
CA ILE A 182 6.15 -19.93 0.62
C ILE A 182 5.12 -19.16 1.43
N PHE A 183 5.40 -18.87 2.70
CA PHE A 183 4.50 -18.14 3.57
C PHE A 183 4.14 -16.74 3.03
N LEU A 184 5.13 -16.02 2.52
CA LEU A 184 4.92 -14.68 1.96
C LEU A 184 4.16 -14.76 0.63
N LEU A 185 4.44 -15.76 -0.21
CA LEU A 185 3.68 -16.04 -1.43
C LEU A 185 2.21 -16.31 -1.09
N ASP A 186 1.95 -17.19 -0.14
CA ASP A 186 0.61 -17.52 0.31
C ASP A 186 -0.10 -16.31 0.93
N LEU A 187 0.60 -15.40 1.60
CA LEU A 187 0.00 -14.17 2.14
C LEU A 187 -0.33 -13.15 1.05
N LEU A 188 0.56 -12.94 0.07
CA LEU A 188 0.35 -11.97 -1.01
C LEU A 188 -0.67 -12.43 -2.04
N VAL A 189 -0.67 -13.72 -2.34
CA VAL A 189 -1.52 -14.34 -3.35
C VAL A 189 -2.81 -14.86 -2.72
N GLY A 190 -2.77 -15.28 -1.46
CA GLY A 190 -3.89 -15.81 -0.68
C GLY A 190 -4.87 -14.74 -0.23
N PHE A 191 -5.48 -14.08 -1.21
CA PHE A 191 -6.85 -13.62 -1.06
C PHE A 191 -7.77 -14.83 -1.26
N HIS A 192 -7.95 -15.60 -0.19
CA HIS A 192 -8.67 -16.89 -0.18
C HIS A 192 -10.16 -16.84 -0.57
N SER A 193 -10.67 -15.68 -0.99
CA SER A 193 -12.05 -15.53 -1.45
C SER A 193 -12.15 -14.47 -2.54
N SER A 194 -12.97 -14.76 -3.56
CA SER A 194 -13.48 -13.79 -4.53
C SER A 194 -14.09 -12.56 -3.85
N LYS A 195 -14.64 -12.73 -2.64
CA LYS A 195 -15.23 -11.65 -1.86
C LYS A 195 -14.19 -10.62 -1.40
N SER A 196 -12.98 -11.05 -1.04
CA SER A 196 -11.93 -10.13 -0.58
C SER A 196 -11.49 -9.20 -1.72
N TRP A 197 -11.39 -9.73 -2.94
CA TRP A 197 -11.13 -8.94 -4.14
C TRP A 197 -12.28 -7.99 -4.48
N GLN A 198 -13.53 -8.42 -4.26
CA GLN A 198 -14.68 -7.53 -4.43
C GLN A 198 -14.62 -6.33 -3.48
N VAL A 199 -14.36 -6.58 -2.19
CA VAL A 199 -14.26 -5.52 -1.18
C VAL A 199 -13.08 -4.59 -1.48
N PHE A 200 -11.93 -5.15 -1.87
CA PHE A 200 -10.77 -4.36 -2.26
C PHE A 200 -11.06 -3.46 -3.48
N LEU A 201 -11.64 -4.02 -4.54
CA LEU A 201 -12.01 -3.24 -5.71
C LEU A 201 -13.04 -2.16 -5.37
N GLN A 202 -14.08 -2.51 -4.61
CA GLN A 202 -15.11 -1.55 -4.20
C GLN A 202 -14.50 -0.37 -3.43
N PHE A 203 -13.59 -0.67 -2.50
CA PHE A 203 -12.84 0.36 -1.76
C PHE A 203 -12.06 1.30 -2.71
N VAL A 204 -11.36 0.76 -3.70
CA VAL A 204 -10.61 1.57 -4.68
C VAL A 204 -11.56 2.42 -5.54
N ILE A 205 -12.65 1.82 -6.01
CA ILE A 205 -13.66 2.48 -6.84
C ILE A 205 -14.30 3.64 -6.08
N ASP A 206 -14.74 3.41 -4.86
CA ASP A 206 -15.40 4.42 -4.01
C ASP A 206 -14.43 5.53 -3.60
N HIS A 207 -13.17 5.18 -3.34
CA HIS A 207 -12.15 6.15 -2.94
C HIS A 207 -11.83 7.17 -4.04
N PHE A 208 -11.74 6.72 -5.30
CA PHE A 208 -11.50 7.58 -6.47
C PHE A 208 -12.79 8.08 -7.12
N GLY A 209 -13.95 7.54 -6.74
CA GLY A 209 -15.25 7.86 -7.31
C GLY A 209 -15.43 7.37 -8.74
N PHE A 210 -14.83 6.24 -9.14
CA PHE A 210 -14.98 5.70 -10.50
C PHE A 210 -16.32 4.96 -10.69
N GLN A 211 -16.79 4.90 -11.94
CA GLN A 211 -17.87 3.98 -12.33
C GLN A 211 -17.26 2.78 -13.05
N ILE A 212 -17.45 1.58 -12.51
CA ILE A 212 -16.98 0.35 -13.13
C ILE A 212 -18.18 -0.56 -13.35
N ASN A 213 -18.33 -1.06 -14.56
CA ASN A 213 -19.38 -2.02 -14.91
C ASN A 213 -19.28 -3.27 -14.02
N PRO A 214 -20.40 -3.81 -13.51
CA PRO A 214 -20.38 -5.01 -12.68
C PRO A 214 -19.72 -6.21 -13.39
N ASN A 215 -19.88 -6.28 -14.72
CA ASN A 215 -19.22 -7.30 -15.55
C ASN A 215 -17.68 -7.20 -15.49
N PHE A 216 -17.12 -5.98 -15.43
CA PHE A 216 -15.67 -5.81 -15.26
C PHE A 216 -15.23 -6.27 -13.87
N VAL A 217 -16.02 -5.99 -12.83
CA VAL A 217 -15.73 -6.46 -11.47
C VAL A 217 -15.67 -7.99 -11.42
N TYR A 218 -16.65 -8.69 -12.00
CA TYR A 218 -16.64 -10.16 -12.09
C TYR A 218 -15.47 -10.69 -12.92
N PHE A 219 -15.18 -10.06 -14.07
CA PHE A 219 -14.03 -10.41 -14.90
C PHE A 219 -12.72 -10.28 -14.12
N PHE A 220 -12.51 -9.15 -13.44
CA PHE A 220 -11.32 -8.90 -12.65
C PHE A 220 -11.16 -9.94 -11.53
N ILE A 221 -12.22 -10.16 -10.74
CA ILE A 221 -12.19 -11.12 -9.61
C ILE A 221 -11.90 -12.55 -10.09
N SER A 222 -12.35 -12.93 -11.29
CA SER A 222 -12.11 -14.26 -11.84
C SER A 222 -10.71 -14.45 -12.42
N THR A 223 -10.14 -13.41 -13.04
CA THR A 223 -8.90 -13.55 -13.84
C THR A 223 -7.67 -13.03 -13.12
N PHE A 224 -7.77 -11.87 -12.47
CA PHE A 224 -6.61 -11.19 -11.89
C PHE A 224 -5.93 -11.97 -10.76
N PRO A 225 -6.66 -12.58 -9.80
CA PRO A 225 -6.03 -13.33 -8.72
C PRO A 225 -5.25 -14.56 -9.22
N VAL A 226 -5.82 -15.29 -10.19
CA VAL A 226 -5.18 -16.45 -10.81
C VAL A 226 -3.96 -16.05 -11.62
N MET A 227 -4.04 -14.94 -12.36
CA MET A 227 -2.90 -14.37 -13.08
C MET A 227 -1.78 -13.95 -12.14
N LEU A 228 -2.12 -13.29 -11.03
CA LEU A 228 -1.16 -12.86 -10.02
C LEU A 228 -0.47 -14.06 -9.36
N ASP A 229 -1.22 -15.11 -8.99
CA ASP A 229 -0.67 -16.38 -8.46
C ASP A 229 0.36 -17.00 -9.41
N THR A 230 -0.02 -17.16 -10.68
CA THR A 230 0.84 -17.81 -11.68
C THR A 230 2.11 -17.00 -11.97
N ILE A 231 2.03 -15.67 -12.04
CA ILE A 231 3.20 -14.79 -12.23
C ILE A 231 4.16 -14.89 -11.04
N PHE A 232 3.64 -14.82 -9.81
CA PHE A 232 4.51 -14.90 -8.63
C PHE A 232 5.16 -16.27 -8.48
N LYS A 233 4.41 -17.37 -8.65
CA LYS A 233 4.97 -18.74 -8.66
C LYS A 233 6.07 -18.89 -9.72
N TYR A 234 5.81 -18.41 -10.94
CA TYR A 234 6.80 -18.47 -12.02
C TYR A 234 8.05 -17.63 -11.71
N TRP A 235 7.89 -16.40 -11.23
CA TRP A 235 9.02 -15.52 -10.94
C TRP A 235 9.90 -16.09 -9.83
N ILE A 236 9.28 -16.64 -8.78
CA ILE A 236 9.96 -17.33 -7.68
C ILE A 236 10.73 -18.54 -8.19
N PHE A 237 10.09 -19.43 -8.96
CA PHE A 237 10.75 -20.61 -9.50
C PHE A 237 11.95 -20.22 -10.38
N ARG A 238 11.80 -19.20 -11.22
CA ARG A 238 12.89 -18.69 -12.07
C ARG A 238 14.01 -18.05 -11.24
N TYR A 239 13.68 -17.36 -10.16
CA TYR A 239 14.66 -16.70 -9.29
C TYR A 239 15.46 -17.71 -8.47
N LEU A 240 14.79 -18.68 -7.84
CA LEU A 240 15.43 -19.73 -7.05
C LEU A 240 16.37 -20.59 -7.92
N ASN A 241 15.93 -20.98 -9.12
CA ASN A 241 16.77 -21.73 -10.07
C ASN A 241 18.05 -20.99 -10.48
N LYS A 242 18.07 -19.65 -10.46
CA LYS A 242 19.26 -18.86 -10.79
C LYS A 242 20.26 -18.78 -9.64
N ILE A 243 19.81 -18.89 -8.40
CA ILE A 243 20.66 -18.63 -7.22
C ILE A 243 21.19 -19.93 -6.63
N SER A 244 20.34 -20.94 -6.50
CA SER A 244 20.70 -22.17 -5.81
C SER A 244 19.75 -23.32 -6.20
N PRO A 245 20.23 -24.32 -6.98
CA PRO A 245 19.45 -25.50 -7.30
C PRO A 245 19.01 -26.30 -6.06
N SER A 246 19.79 -26.25 -4.96
CA SER A 246 19.44 -26.96 -3.73
C SER A 246 18.24 -26.31 -3.01
N THR A 247 18.09 -24.99 -3.08
CA THR A 247 16.94 -24.26 -2.51
C THR A 247 15.67 -24.59 -3.28
N VAL A 248 15.77 -24.86 -4.59
CA VAL A 248 14.64 -25.31 -5.43
C VAL A 248 14.20 -26.72 -5.02
N ALA A 249 15.15 -27.64 -4.83
CA ALA A 249 14.83 -29.00 -4.40
C ALA A 249 14.14 -29.02 -3.02
N THR A 250 14.59 -28.18 -2.08
CA THR A 250 13.92 -28.04 -0.78
C THR A 250 12.54 -27.38 -0.90
N TYR A 251 12.37 -26.40 -1.78
CA TYR A 251 11.08 -25.77 -2.04
C TYR A 251 10.07 -26.78 -2.63
N GLN A 252 10.50 -27.59 -3.59
CA GLN A 252 9.68 -28.66 -4.16
C GLN A 252 9.28 -29.69 -3.10
N ALA A 253 10.25 -30.15 -2.30
CA ALA A 253 9.99 -31.10 -1.21
C ALA A 253 9.11 -30.54 -0.06
N MET A 254 8.91 -29.22 0.02
CA MET A 254 8.00 -28.59 0.99
C MET A 254 6.59 -28.35 0.43
N ILE A 255 6.43 -28.39 -0.89
CA ILE A 255 5.14 -28.14 -1.58
C ILE A 255 4.48 -29.44 -2.02
N GLU A 256 5.28 -30.46 -2.37
CA GLU A 256 4.83 -31.85 -2.56
C GLU A 256 4.51 -32.53 -1.23
#